data_AF-A0A3M1JN29-F1
#
_entry.id   AF-A0A3M1JN29-F1
#
_cell.length_a   1.000
_cell.length_b   1.000
_cell.length_c   1.000
_cell.angle_alpha   90.00
_cell.angle_beta   90.00
_cell.angle_gamma   90.00
#
_symmetry.space_group_name_H-M   'P 1'
#
loop_
_entity.id
_entity.type
_entity.pdbx_description
1 polymer ?
#
loop_
_entity_poly.entity_id
_entity_poly.type
_entity_poly.pdbx_seq_one_letter_code
_entity_poly.pdbx_strand_id
1 'polypeptide(L)' 'SMNGRFKAKVRADGTLVGDDVKGSIHQVGAKLEGAPSCNGWTYWCFRRDGKTVPIDVLRQQIRAEMRN' A
#
# COMPACT_ATOMS: atom_id res chain seq x y z
N SER A 1 3.19 6.68 -0.33
CA SER A 1 3.95 5.99 -1.39
C SER A 1 5.41 5.93 -0.99
N MET A 2 6.19 5.02 -1.59
CA MET A 2 7.62 4.86 -1.35
C MET A 2 8.41 6.15 -1.62
N ASN A 3 8.07 6.86 -2.69
CA ASN A 3 8.66 8.14 -3.06
C ASN A 3 8.11 9.34 -2.23
N GLY A 4 7.22 9.12 -1.27
CA GLY A 4 6.65 10.16 -0.41
C GLY A 4 5.64 11.11 -1.08
N ARG A 5 5.36 10.95 -2.37
CA ARG A 5 4.47 11.85 -3.14
C ARG A 5 3.00 11.75 -2.76
N PHE A 6 2.52 10.54 -2.47
CA PHE A 6 1.10 10.26 -2.30
C PHE A 6 0.78 9.62 -0.95
N LYS A 7 -0.39 9.96 -0.40
CA LYS A 7 -0.91 9.39 0.84
C LYS A 7 -2.27 8.74 0.55
N ALA A 8 -2.59 7.69 1.28
CA ALA A 8 -3.88 7.02 1.20
C ALA A 8 -4.33 6.57 2.60
N LYS A 9 -5.64 6.44 2.78
CA LYS A 9 -6.28 5.88 3.98
C LYS A 9 -6.80 4.48 3.67
N VAL A 10 -6.55 3.54 4.58
CA VAL A 10 -7.06 2.16 4.50
C VAL A 10 -8.50 2.15 5.03
N ARG A 11 -9.40 1.46 4.33
CA ARG A 11 -10.77 1.17 4.78
C ARG A 11 -10.85 -0.23 5.40
N ALA A 12 -11.89 -0.47 6.18
CA ALA A 12 -12.13 -1.76 6.84
C ALA A 12 -12.29 -2.93 5.85
N ASP A 13 -12.74 -2.65 4.62
CA ASP A 13 -12.87 -3.63 3.53
C ASP A 13 -11.53 -3.93 2.80
N GLY A 14 -10.42 -3.36 3.27
CA GLY A 14 -9.09 -3.52 2.66
C GLY A 14 -8.84 -2.62 1.43
N THR A 15 -9.81 -1.80 1.01
CA THR A 15 -9.60 -0.81 -0.05
C THR A 15 -8.84 0.42 0.45
N LEU A 16 -8.18 1.12 -0.47
CA LEU A 16 -7.57 2.42 -0.22
C LEU A 16 -8.45 3.55 -0.74
N VAL A 17 -8.34 4.70 -0.08
CA VAL A 17 -8.78 6.01 -0.59
C VAL A 17 -7.58 6.94 -0.61
N GLY A 18 -7.25 7.48 -1.78
CA GLY A 18 -6.24 8.53 -1.93
C GLY A 18 -6.81 9.62 -2.82
N ASP A 19 -6.74 10.86 -2.35
CA ASP A 19 -7.41 12.01 -2.96
C ASP A 19 -8.87 11.65 -3.34
N ASP A 20 -9.21 11.63 -4.63
CA ASP A 20 -10.55 11.30 -5.16
C ASP A 20 -10.68 9.87 -5.70
N VAL A 21 -9.71 9.00 -5.41
CA VAL A 21 -9.65 7.63 -5.95
C VAL A 21 -9.91 6.62 -4.84
N LYS A 22 -10.86 5.70 -5.07
CA LYS A 22 -11.09 4.51 -4.25
C LYS A 22 -10.77 3.25 -5.06
N GLY A 23 -10.07 2.29 -4.45
CA GLY A 23 -9.84 0.98 -5.08
C GLY A 23 -8.89 0.09 -4.30
N SER A 24 -8.44 -1.00 -4.93
CA SER A 24 -7.36 -1.83 -4.37
C SER A 24 -6.04 -1.06 -4.24
N ILE A 25 -5.09 -1.60 -3.47
CA ILE A 25 -3.73 -1.06 -3.33
C ILE A 25 -3.02 -0.84 -4.68
N HIS A 26 -3.37 -1.65 -5.69
CA HIS A 26 -2.83 -1.58 -7.04
C HIS A 26 -3.47 -0.46 -7.85
N GLN A 27 -4.81 -0.43 -7.90
CA GLN A 27 -5.56 0.54 -8.68
C GLN A 27 -5.30 1.97 -8.19
N VAL A 28 -5.31 2.19 -6.87
CA VAL A 28 -5.08 3.52 -6.30
C VAL A 28 -3.64 3.98 -6.56
N GLY A 29 -2.65 3.09 -6.40
CA GLY A 29 -1.25 3.42 -6.69
C GLY A 29 -1.01 3.76 -8.17
N ALA A 30 -1.60 2.98 -9.08
CA ALA A 30 -1.49 3.21 -10.53
C ALA A 30 -2.13 4.54 -10.93
N LYS A 31 -3.34 4.82 -10.43
CA LYS A 31 -4.08 6.03 -10.74
C LYS A 31 -3.37 7.29 -10.26
N LEU A 32 -2.83 7.29 -9.04
CA LEU A 32 -2.13 8.45 -8.47
C LEU A 32 -0.79 8.71 -9.15
N GLU A 33 -0.02 7.68 -9.51
CA GLU A 33 1.23 7.86 -10.26
C GLU A 33 1.00 8.16 -11.75
N GLY A 34 -0.23 8.06 -12.26
CA GLY A 34 -0.50 8.18 -13.69
C GLY A 34 0.12 7.04 -14.52
N ALA A 35 0.31 5.86 -13.92
CA ALA A 35 0.93 4.70 -14.53
C ALA A 35 -0.12 3.67 -14.96
N PRO A 36 0.15 2.82 -15.97
CA PRO A 36 -0.78 1.77 -16.40
C PRO A 36 -0.96 0.67 -15.35
N SER A 37 -0.03 0.53 -14.42
CA SER A 37 -0.05 -0.49 -13.37
C SER A 37 0.76 -0.06 -12.16
N CYS A 38 0.53 -0.71 -11.01
CA CYS A 38 1.30 -0.50 -9.80
C CYS A 38 1.33 -1.78 -8.96
N ASN A 39 2.51 -2.17 -8.47
CA ASN A 39 2.61 -3.17 -7.42
C ASN A 39 2.40 -2.50 -6.05
N GLY A 40 1.16 -2.51 -5.57
CA GLY A 40 0.77 -1.84 -4.32
C GLY A 40 1.52 -2.32 -3.08
N TRP A 41 1.99 -3.58 -3.07
CA TRP A 41 2.70 -4.16 -1.92
C TRP A 41 4.03 -3.46 -1.61
N THR A 42 4.80 -3.16 -2.66
CA THR A 42 6.11 -2.51 -2.54
C THR A 42 6.00 -0.99 -2.64
N TYR A 43 4.92 -0.49 -3.25
CA TYR A 43 4.68 0.94 -3.45
C TYR A 43 4.14 1.66 -2.22
N TRP A 44 3.19 1.04 -1.50
CA TRP A 44 2.62 1.65 -0.30
C TRP A 44 3.48 1.35 0.91
N CYS A 45 3.66 2.37 1.74
CA CYS A 45 4.45 2.28 2.96
C CYS A 45 3.66 2.85 4.13
N PHE A 46 3.94 2.33 5.32
CA PHE A 46 3.48 2.86 6.58
C PHE A 46 4.68 3.35 7.39
N ARG A 47 4.41 4.15 8.43
CA ARG A 47 5.45 4.61 9.37
C ARG A 47 5.49 3.68 10.57
N ARG A 48 6.69 3.20 10.91
CA ARG A 48 6.97 2.40 12.10
C ARG A 48 8.34 2.79 12.64
N ASP A 49 8.42 3.17 13.90
CA ASP A 49 9.67 3.55 14.58
C ASP A 49 10.48 4.60 13.79
N GLY A 50 9.79 5.61 13.27
CA GLY A 50 10.36 6.68 12.43
C GLY A 50 10.69 6.27 10.98
N LYS A 51 10.71 4.98 10.66
CA LYS A 51 11.07 4.44 9.34
C LYS A 51 9.86 4.33 8.41
N THR A 52 10.13 4.47 7.11
CA THR A 52 9.17 4.19 6.04
C THR A 52 9.31 2.71 5.66
N VAL A 53 8.26 1.92 5.88
CA VAL A 53 8.30 0.46 5.70
C VAL A 53 7.25 0.05 4.66
N PRO A 54 7.59 -0.74 3.62
CA PRO A 54 6.62 -1.27 2.67
C PRO A 54 5.58 -2.17 3.32
N ILE A 55 4.33 -2.09 2.88
CA ILE A 55 3.27 -2.97 3.39
C ILE A 55 3.50 -4.44 3.04
N ASP A 56 4.38 -4.74 2.07
CA ASP A 56 4.79 -6.11 1.75
C ASP A 56 5.37 -6.87 2.96
N VAL A 57 6.03 -6.16 3.89
CA VAL A 57 6.56 -6.77 5.12
C VAL A 57 5.43 -7.40 5.95
N LEU A 58 4.27 -6.75 6.03
CA LEU A 58 3.10 -7.28 6.75
C LEU A 58 2.56 -8.54 6.07
N ARG A 59 2.52 -8.54 4.72
CA ARG A 59 2.11 -9.73 3.95
C ARG A 59 3.06 -10.90 4.19
N GLN A 60 4.36 -10.65 4.22
CA GLN A 60 5.37 -11.67 4.48
C GLN A 60 5.24 -12.24 5.89
N GLN A 61 4.97 -11.40 6.89
CA GLN A 61 4.72 -11.83 8.27
C GLN A 61 3.53 -12.80 8.34
N ILE A 62 2.35 -12.42 7.82
CA ILE A 62 1.17 -13.29 7.83
C ILE A 62 1.44 -14.61 7.09
N ARG A 63 2.14 -14.59 5.95
CA ARG A 63 2.52 -15.81 5.23
C ARG A 63 3.48 -16.71 6.01
N ALA A 64 4.33 -16.15 6.87
CA ALA A 64 5.19 -16.93 7.75
C ALA A 64 4.37 -17.56 8.87
N GLU A 65 3.45 -16.80 9.47
CA GLU A 65 2.56 -17.27 10.54
C GLU A 65 1.60 -18.37 10.05
N MET A 66 1.10 -18.31 8.80
CA MET A 66 0.22 -19.32 8.20
C MET A 66 0.92 -20.64 7.82
N ARG A 67 2.26 -20.68 7.81
CA ARG A 67 3.03 -21.89 7.48
C ARG A 67 3.33 -22.77 8.70
N ASN A 68 2.95 -22.31 9.89
CA ASN A 68 3.02 -23.05 11.14
C ASN A 68 1.65 -23.64 11.49
#